data_AF-A0A967PAF4-F1
#
_entry.id   AF-A0A967PAF4-F1
#
_cell.length_a   1.000
_cell.length_b   1.000
_cell.length_c   1.000
_cell.angle_alpha   90.00
_cell.angle_beta   90.00
_cell.angle_gamma   90.00
#
_symmetry.space_group_name_H-M   'P 1'
#
loop_
_entity.id
_entity.type
_entity.pdbx_description
1 polymer ?
#
loop_
_entity_poly.entity_id
_entity_poly.type
_entity_poly.pdbx_seq_one_letter_code
_entity_poly.pdbx_strand_id
1 'polypeptide(L)'
;MFKMLSRSTEIALIILTFQIIYSAGIYAQTCTQEQINELRNAGVSQEVISNVCPSVSKDSAIGSVGADQLIELAASGNAEAAYQLGQMYEEGEGVLKDYVKSYAWYSKAYSNSGSQIHKSALDSIESKMTPGDIEKGQELAKQTNPSDPLD
;
A
#
# COMPACT_ATOMS: atom_id res chain seq x y z
N MET A 1 -49.70 27.50 1.56
CA MET A 1 -50.13 26.10 1.34
C MET A 1 -48.99 25.13 1.65
N PHE A 2 -48.39 25.18 2.84
CA PHE A 2 -47.43 24.17 3.33
C PHE A 2 -47.12 24.51 4.79
N LYS A 3 -47.69 23.77 5.75
CA LYS A 3 -47.17 23.57 7.12
C LYS A 3 -48.15 22.72 7.92
N MET A 4 -47.60 21.85 8.76
CA MET A 4 -48.24 20.82 9.59
C MET A 4 -48.36 19.44 8.92
N LEU A 5 -47.23 18.92 8.45
CA LEU A 5 -47.02 17.46 8.55
C LEU A 5 -46.70 17.19 10.03
N SER A 6 -47.47 16.32 10.67
CA SER A 6 -47.29 15.99 12.08
C SER A 6 -45.93 15.28 12.26
N ARG A 7 -45.31 15.41 13.44
CA ARG A 7 -44.06 14.69 13.78
C ARG A 7 -44.13 13.18 13.49
N SER A 8 -45.32 12.57 13.52
CA SER A 8 -45.47 11.15 13.19
C SER A 8 -45.31 10.86 11.70
N THR A 9 -45.64 11.82 10.82
CA THR A 9 -45.48 11.67 9.36
C THR A 9 -44.04 11.84 8.90
N GLU A 10 -43.23 12.68 9.56
CA GLU A 10 -41.79 12.79 9.29
C GLU A 10 -41.04 11.51 9.71
N ILE A 11 -41.36 10.96 10.89
CA ILE A 11 -40.77 9.70 11.36
C ILE A 11 -41.14 8.54 10.43
N ALA A 12 -42.39 8.48 9.97
CA ALA A 12 -42.83 7.47 9.02
C ALA A 12 -42.09 7.55 7.67
N LEU A 13 -41.81 8.76 7.17
CA LEU A 13 -41.02 8.94 5.95
C LEU A 13 -39.57 8.46 6.13
N ILE A 14 -38.93 8.76 7.26
CA ILE A 14 -37.56 8.32 7.56
C ILE A 14 -37.50 6.79 7.63
N ILE A 15 -38.44 6.15 8.31
CA ILE A 15 -38.50 4.68 8.41
C ILE A 15 -38.73 4.06 7.02
N LEU A 16 -39.63 4.61 6.21
CA LEU A 16 -39.88 4.12 4.85
C LEU A 16 -38.65 4.27 3.95
N THR A 17 -37.92 5.38 4.03
CA THR A 17 -36.66 5.53 3.29
C THR A 17 -35.61 4.52 3.76
N PHE A 18 -35.49 4.27 5.07
CA PHE A 18 -34.59 3.26 5.60
C PHE A 18 -34.96 1.85 5.12
N GLN A 19 -36.23 1.49 5.10
CA GLN A 19 -36.72 0.20 4.60
C GLN A 19 -36.44 0.01 3.10
N ILE A 20 -36.60 1.06 2.30
CA ILE A 20 -36.33 1.06 0.85
C ILE A 20 -34.83 0.94 0.58
N ILE A 21 -33.99 1.64 1.36
CA ILE A 21 -32.53 1.52 1.27
C ILE A 21 -32.08 0.10 1.67
N TYR A 22 -32.72 -0.50 2.68
CA TYR A 22 -32.41 -1.86 3.13
C TYR A 22 -32.83 -2.94 2.13
N SER A 23 -33.97 -2.80 1.47
CA SER A 23 -34.48 -3.77 0.49
C SER A 23 -33.81 -3.65 -0.89
N ALA A 24 -33.17 -2.51 -1.19
CA ALA A 24 -32.39 -2.31 -2.39
C ALA A 24 -30.99 -2.98 -2.35
N GLY A 25 -30.62 -3.64 -1.24
CA GLY A 25 -29.34 -4.37 -1.14
C GLY A 25 -28.08 -3.49 -1.19
N ILE A 26 -28.21 -2.18 -0.95
CA ILE A 26 -27.11 -1.21 -1.10
C ILE A 26 -26.10 -1.28 0.05
N TYR A 27 -26.42 -1.94 1.17
CA TYR A 27 -25.45 -2.29 2.20
C TYR A 27 -24.86 -3.69 1.96
N ALA A 28 -24.14 -3.86 0.85
CA ALA A 28 -22.93 -4.65 0.97
C ALA A 28 -21.98 -3.81 1.84
N GLN A 29 -21.46 -4.35 2.94
CA GLN A 29 -20.33 -3.73 3.61
C GLN A 29 -19.19 -3.69 2.59
N THR A 30 -19.07 -2.60 1.84
CA THR A 30 -17.92 -2.36 0.99
C THR A 30 -16.78 -2.13 1.95
N CYS A 31 -16.00 -3.17 2.17
CA CYS A 31 -14.71 -3.12 2.84
C CYS A 31 -13.95 -1.96 2.17
N THR A 32 -13.73 -0.88 2.92
CA THR A 32 -13.02 0.29 2.37
C THR A 32 -11.56 -0.10 2.15
N GLN A 33 -10.90 0.50 1.15
CA GLN A 33 -9.49 0.17 0.88
C GLN A 33 -8.58 0.42 2.09
N GLU A 34 -8.96 1.39 2.93
CA GLU A 34 -8.27 1.70 4.19
C GLU A 34 -8.33 0.53 5.18
N GLN A 35 -9.51 -0.06 5.38
CA GLN A 35 -9.69 -1.21 6.28
C GLN A 35 -9.00 -2.48 5.78
N ILE A 36 -8.92 -2.66 4.45
CA ILE A 36 -8.16 -3.77 3.84
C ILE A 36 -6.66 -3.59 4.11
N ASN A 37 -6.16 -2.36 3.96
CA ASN A 37 -4.76 -2.05 4.22
C ASN A 37 -4.39 -2.26 5.70
N GLU A 38 -5.28 -1.93 6.63
CA GLU A 38 -5.09 -2.24 8.06
C GLU A 38 -4.99 -3.74 8.34
N LEU A 39 -5.89 -4.56 7.76
CA LEU A 39 -5.86 -6.01 7.91
C LEU A 39 -4.57 -6.63 7.33
N ARG A 40 -4.10 -6.11 6.19
CA ARG A 40 -2.82 -6.51 5.60
C ARG A 40 -1.63 -6.12 6.48
N ASN A 41 -1.64 -4.90 7.02
CA ASN A 41 -0.60 -4.42 7.94
C ASN A 41 -0.60 -5.20 9.26
N ALA A 42 -1.75 -5.78 9.65
CA ALA A 42 -1.89 -6.70 10.76
C ALA A 42 -1.45 -8.16 10.45
N GLY A 43 -0.97 -8.43 9.23
CA GLY A 43 -0.45 -9.75 8.83
C GLY A 43 -1.53 -10.79 8.48
N VAL A 44 -2.78 -10.36 8.25
CA VAL A 44 -3.89 -11.26 7.87
C VAL A 44 -3.70 -11.75 6.43
N SER A 45 -3.85 -13.06 6.22
CA SER A 45 -3.62 -13.68 4.91
C SER A 45 -4.72 -13.33 3.89
N GLN A 46 -4.37 -13.33 2.61
CA GLN A 46 -5.29 -13.01 1.50
C GLN A 46 -6.51 -13.91 1.46
N GLU A 47 -6.35 -15.18 1.82
CA GLU A 47 -7.46 -16.12 1.92
C GLU A 47 -8.49 -15.65 2.96
N VAL A 48 -8.02 -15.21 4.14
CA VAL A 48 -8.88 -14.68 5.20
C VAL A 48 -9.50 -13.35 4.78
N ILE A 49 -8.75 -12.46 4.12
CA ILE A 49 -9.29 -11.16 3.63
C ILE A 49 -10.37 -11.39 2.58
N SER A 50 -10.17 -12.34 1.65
CA SER A 50 -11.15 -12.68 0.60
C SER A 50 -12.44 -13.27 1.17
N ASN A 51 -12.35 -14.00 2.29
CA ASN A 51 -13.50 -14.55 3.01
C ASN A 51 -14.26 -13.48 3.80
N VAL A 52 -13.57 -12.46 4.29
CA VAL A 52 -14.16 -11.35 5.07
C VAL A 52 -14.71 -10.25 4.15
N CYS A 53 -14.08 -10.01 3.00
CA CYS A 53 -14.43 -8.96 2.04
C CYS A 53 -14.57 -9.52 0.61
N PRO A 54 -15.70 -10.15 0.26
CA PRO A 54 -15.89 -10.85 -1.03
C PRO A 54 -15.95 -9.93 -2.26
N SER A 55 -16.12 -8.62 -2.05
CA SER A 55 -16.10 -7.59 -3.09
C SER A 55 -14.70 -7.28 -3.61
N VAL A 56 -13.66 -7.87 -3.03
CA VAL A 56 -12.36 -8.05 -3.71
C VAL A 56 -12.61 -9.09 -4.80
N SER A 57 -13.36 -8.70 -5.83
CA SER A 57 -13.50 -9.51 -7.03
C SER A 57 -12.10 -9.76 -7.55
N LYS A 58 -11.96 -10.91 -8.19
CA LYS A 58 -10.74 -11.51 -8.74
C LYS A 58 -10.01 -10.65 -9.80
N ASP A 59 -10.33 -9.36 -9.86
CA ASP A 59 -9.84 -8.35 -10.79
C ASP A 59 -8.75 -7.46 -10.17
N SER A 60 -8.57 -7.48 -8.84
CA SER A 60 -7.32 -6.97 -8.26
C SER A 60 -6.33 -8.13 -8.25
N ALA A 61 -5.41 -8.10 -9.22
CA ALA A 61 -4.20 -8.90 -9.18
C ALA A 61 -3.57 -8.81 -7.79
N ILE A 62 -3.78 -9.86 -7.00
CA ILE A 62 -3.07 -10.09 -5.74
C ILE A 62 -1.61 -10.32 -6.14
N GLY A 63 -0.83 -9.23 -6.18
CA GLY A 63 0.57 -9.25 -6.64
C GLY A 63 1.20 -7.91 -7.00
N SER A 64 0.45 -6.80 -7.13
CA SER A 64 1.06 -5.49 -7.38
C SER A 64 0.54 -4.45 -6.39
N VAL A 65 1.20 -4.34 -5.23
CA VAL A 65 1.14 -3.08 -4.47
C VAL A 65 1.88 -2.07 -5.34
N GLY A 66 1.18 -1.05 -5.84
CA GLY A 66 1.81 -0.02 -6.67
C GLY A 66 2.95 0.67 -5.92
N ALA A 67 3.99 1.10 -6.64
CA ALA A 67 5.16 1.75 -6.04
C ALA A 67 4.76 2.93 -5.13
N ASP A 68 3.73 3.70 -5.51
CA ASP A 68 3.21 4.83 -4.74
C ASP A 68 2.82 4.43 -3.30
N GLN A 69 2.11 3.32 -3.12
CA GLN A 69 1.70 2.86 -1.80
C GLN A 69 2.89 2.31 -0.99
N LEU A 70 3.84 1.65 -1.64
CA LEU A 70 5.05 1.19 -0.96
C LEU A 70 5.94 2.35 -0.52
N ILE A 71 5.95 3.48 -1.26
CA ILE A 71 6.77 4.65 -0.91
C ILE A 71 6.31 5.20 0.44
N GLU A 72 5.01 5.36 0.65
CA GLU A 72 4.47 5.84 1.93
C GLU A 72 4.80 4.88 3.08
N LEU A 73 4.62 3.58 2.88
CA LEU A 73 4.92 2.55 3.88
C LEU A 73 6.43 2.50 4.20
N ALA A 74 7.28 2.53 3.18
CA ALA A 74 8.73 2.50 3.34
C ALA A 74 9.25 3.79 4.00
N ALA A 75 8.66 4.95 3.66
CA ALA A 75 8.95 6.22 4.31
C ALA A 75 8.55 6.21 5.79
N SER A 76 7.50 5.47 6.17
CA SER A 76 7.12 5.27 7.58
C SER A 76 8.03 4.31 8.36
N GLY A 77 9.04 3.73 7.71
CA GLY A 77 10.00 2.83 8.34
C GLY A 77 9.71 1.34 8.12
N ASN A 78 8.72 0.99 7.30
CA ASN A 78 8.42 -0.42 6.98
C ASN A 78 9.55 -1.01 6.12
N ALA A 79 10.35 -1.89 6.72
CA ALA A 79 11.50 -2.52 6.06
C ALA A 79 11.10 -3.43 4.89
N GLU A 80 9.97 -4.14 5.00
CA GLU A 80 9.49 -5.03 3.95
C GLU A 80 8.99 -4.24 2.74
N ALA A 81 8.31 -3.11 2.97
CA ALA A 81 7.91 -2.22 1.88
C ALA A 81 9.12 -1.60 1.16
N ALA A 82 10.15 -1.21 1.92
CA ALA A 82 11.41 -0.74 1.35
C ALA A 82 12.11 -1.85 0.56
N TYR A 83 12.08 -3.09 1.03
CA TYR A 83 12.63 -4.24 0.31
C TYR A 83 11.89 -4.47 -1.02
N GLN A 84 10.55 -4.47 -1.00
CA GLN A 84 9.74 -4.63 -2.21
C GLN A 84 9.97 -3.51 -3.22
N LEU A 85 10.11 -2.25 -2.79
CA LEU A 85 10.52 -1.16 -3.69
C LEU A 85 11.90 -1.39 -4.29
N GLY A 86 12.85 -1.87 -3.49
CA GLY A 86 14.16 -2.27 -3.96
C GLY A 86 14.08 -3.29 -5.10
N GLN A 87 13.24 -4.32 -4.95
CA GLN A 87 12.99 -5.33 -5.98
C GLN A 87 12.34 -4.73 -7.23
N MET A 88 11.32 -3.89 -7.05
CA MET A 88 10.62 -3.25 -8.18
C MET A 88 11.57 -2.42 -9.04
N TYR A 89 12.45 -1.62 -8.41
CA TYR A 89 13.48 -0.87 -9.12
C TYR A 89 14.61 -1.76 -9.68
N GLU A 90 14.92 -2.88 -9.02
CA GLU A 90 15.90 -3.84 -9.52
C GLU A 90 15.40 -4.59 -10.76
N GLU A 91 14.12 -4.91 -10.83
CA GLU A 91 13.55 -5.76 -11.88
C GLU A 91 12.87 -4.92 -12.98
N GLY A 92 12.40 -3.72 -12.63
CA GLY A 92 11.60 -2.85 -13.49
C GLY A 92 10.12 -3.20 -13.45
N GLU A 93 9.63 -3.71 -12.32
CA GLU A 93 8.22 -4.10 -12.15
C GLU A 93 7.38 -2.88 -11.77
N GLY A 94 6.56 -2.39 -12.69
CA GLY A 94 5.70 -1.22 -12.45
C GLY A 94 6.44 0.12 -12.33
N VAL A 95 7.78 0.11 -12.33
CA VAL A 95 8.66 1.28 -12.35
C VAL A 95 9.78 1.08 -13.37
N LEU A 96 10.44 2.16 -13.79
CA LEU A 96 11.66 2.03 -14.59
C LEU A 96 12.78 1.42 -13.74
N LYS A 97 13.46 0.41 -14.29
CA LYS A 97 14.62 -0.22 -13.67
C LYS A 97 15.70 0.82 -13.35
N ASP A 98 16.13 0.86 -12.10
CA ASP A 98 17.11 1.82 -11.59
C ASP A 98 17.85 1.20 -10.38
N TYR A 99 19.10 0.80 -10.59
CA TYR A 99 19.90 0.17 -9.54
C TYR A 99 20.31 1.13 -8.42
N VAL A 100 20.40 2.44 -8.69
CA VAL A 100 20.70 3.44 -7.67
C VAL A 100 19.52 3.57 -6.70
N LYS A 101 18.30 3.66 -7.23
CA LYS A 101 17.06 3.66 -6.41
C LYS A 101 16.86 2.34 -5.69
N SER A 102 17.11 1.22 -6.36
CA SER A 102 17.04 -0.12 -5.75
C SER A 102 17.98 -0.22 -4.54
N TYR A 103 19.24 0.18 -4.69
CA TYR A 103 20.22 0.22 -3.61
C TYR A 103 19.73 1.05 -2.42
N ALA A 104 19.23 2.26 -2.70
CA ALA A 104 18.79 3.15 -1.65
C ALA A 104 17.62 2.55 -0.84
N TRP A 105 16.66 1.93 -1.50
CA TRP A 105 15.54 1.25 -0.85
C TRP A 105 15.97 -0.01 -0.06
N TYR A 106 16.85 -0.85 -0.61
CA TYR A 106 17.41 -1.99 0.14
C TYR A 106 18.24 -1.56 1.34
N SER A 107 19.00 -0.48 1.23
CA SER A 107 19.78 0.09 2.34
C SER A 107 18.87 0.53 3.49
N LYS A 108 17.73 1.16 3.19
CA LYS A 108 16.71 1.50 4.19
C LYS A 108 16.05 0.25 4.79
N ALA A 109 15.72 -0.75 3.96
CA ALA A 109 15.19 -2.03 4.43
C ALA A 109 16.12 -2.70 5.45
N TYR A 110 17.41 -2.77 5.14
CA TYR A 110 18.42 -3.30 6.05
C TYR A 110 18.55 -2.44 7.31
N SER A 111 18.63 -1.12 7.17
CA SER A 111 18.77 -0.20 8.31
C SER A 111 17.59 -0.27 9.29
N ASN A 112 16.37 -0.39 8.78
CA ASN A 112 15.16 -0.44 9.61
C ASN A 112 14.92 -1.80 10.30
N SER A 113 15.51 -2.88 9.78
CA SER A 113 15.25 -4.25 10.27
C SER A 113 16.46 -4.94 10.90
N GLY A 114 17.68 -4.60 10.48
CA GLY A 114 18.91 -5.36 10.77
C GLY A 114 18.93 -6.77 10.19
N SER A 115 17.98 -7.14 9.32
CA SER A 115 17.82 -8.52 8.83
C SER A 115 18.89 -8.91 7.81
N GLN A 116 19.46 -10.10 7.96
CA GLN A 116 20.41 -10.65 7.00
C GLN A 116 19.80 -10.85 5.61
N ILE A 117 18.47 -11.06 5.51
CA ILE A 117 17.78 -11.18 4.21
C ILE A 117 17.93 -9.89 3.41
N HIS A 118 17.64 -8.74 4.03
CA HIS A 118 17.78 -7.44 3.39
C HIS A 118 19.25 -7.09 3.11
N LYS A 119 20.17 -7.50 3.99
CA LYS A 119 21.61 -7.37 3.73
C LYS A 119 22.03 -8.14 2.48
N SER A 120 21.60 -9.39 2.34
CA SER A 120 21.95 -10.21 1.16
C SER A 120 21.42 -9.59 -0.14
N ALA A 121 20.25 -8.95 -0.11
CA ALA A 121 19.72 -8.21 -1.26
C ALA A 121 20.57 -6.97 -1.58
N LEU A 122 21.00 -6.24 -0.56
CA LEU A 122 21.93 -5.12 -0.72
C LEU A 122 23.27 -5.58 -1.32
N ASP A 123 23.86 -6.65 -0.81
CA ASP A 123 25.10 -7.23 -1.32
C ASP A 123 24.94 -7.69 -2.80
N SER A 124 23.77 -8.25 -3.14
CA SER A 124 23.43 -8.67 -4.50
C SER A 124 23.39 -7.48 -5.47
N ILE A 125 22.74 -6.37 -5.10
CA ILE A 125 22.67 -5.20 -5.97
C ILE A 125 24.02 -4.50 -6.08
N GLU A 126 24.81 -4.43 -5.01
CA GLU A 126 26.17 -3.86 -5.02
C GLU A 126 27.06 -4.52 -6.07
N SER A 127 26.94 -5.85 -6.23
CA SER A 127 27.72 -6.59 -7.23
C SER A 127 27.40 -6.20 -8.69
N LYS A 128 26.26 -5.54 -8.93
CA LYS A 128 25.78 -5.12 -10.26
C LYS A 128 26.07 -3.63 -10.55
N MET A 129 26.60 -2.90 -9.57
CA MET A 129 26.76 -1.45 -9.60
C MET A 129 28.23 -1.03 -9.69
N THR A 130 28.48 0.19 -10.17
CA THR A 130 29.79 0.81 -10.07
C THR A 130 29.97 1.49 -8.70
N PRO A 131 31.20 1.72 -8.21
CA PRO A 131 31.42 2.46 -6.97
C PRO A 131 30.77 3.85 -6.96
N GLY A 132 30.73 4.55 -8.10
CA GLY A 132 30.07 5.86 -8.21
C GLY A 132 28.54 5.75 -8.15
N ASP A 133 27.95 4.65 -8.62
CA ASP A 133 26.51 4.41 -8.46
C ASP A 133 26.16 4.04 -7.02
N ILE A 134 27.03 3.31 -6.32
CA ILE A 134 26.88 3.01 -4.89
C ILE A 134 26.91 4.32 -4.09
N GLU A 135 27.85 5.23 -4.36
CA GLU A 135 27.90 6.53 -3.69
C GLU A 135 26.60 7.34 -3.88
N LYS A 136 26.08 7.38 -5.11
CA LYS A 136 24.76 8.00 -5.38
C LYS A 136 23.63 7.31 -4.62
N GLY A 137 23.64 5.98 -4.57
CA GLY A 137 22.64 5.19 -3.86
C GLY A 137 22.67 5.43 -2.36
N GLN A 138 23.88 5.56 -1.79
CA GLN A 138 24.08 5.93 -0.39
C GLN A 138 23.59 7.34 -0.09
N GLU A 139 23.84 8.30 -0.99
CA GLU A 139 23.32 9.66 -0.84
C GLU A 139 21.79 9.68 -0.89
N LEU A 140 21.22 8.96 -1.86
CA LEU A 140 19.78 8.87 -2.06
C LEU A 140 19.07 8.19 -0.88
N ALA A 141 19.72 7.20 -0.25
CA ALA A 141 19.20 6.54 0.95
C ALA A 141 19.02 7.48 2.15
N LYS A 142 19.74 8.61 2.20
CA LYS A 142 19.60 9.63 3.25
C LYS A 142 18.29 10.40 3.13
N GLN A 143 17.70 10.45 1.93
CA GLN A 143 16.42 11.10 1.71
C GLN A 143 15.29 10.30 2.37
N THR A 144 14.21 10.98 2.73
CA THR A 144 12.99 10.32 3.20
C THR A 144 12.40 9.43 2.12
N ASN A 145 12.42 9.89 0.87
CA ASN A 145 11.92 9.19 -0.31
C ASN A 145 13.02 9.04 -1.38
N PRO A 146 13.73 7.91 -1.41
CA PRO A 146 14.70 7.58 -2.46
C PRO A 146 14.17 7.57 -3.91
N SER A 147 12.88 7.73 -4.15
CA SER A 147 12.35 7.87 -5.51
C SER A 147 12.55 9.29 -6.07
N ASP A 148 12.75 10.27 -5.20
CA ASP A 148 12.96 11.68 -5.58
C ASP A 148 14.38 11.90 -6.14
N PRO A 149 14.59 12.91 -7.00
CA PRO A 149 15.93 13.25 -7.47
C PRO A 149 16.86 13.70 -6.32
N LEU A 150 18.17 13.53 -6.50
CA LEU A 150 19.16 14.22 -5.68
C LEU A 150 19.06 15.74 -5.94
N ASP A 151 18.97 16.52 -4.87
CA ASP A 151 18.90 17.99 -4.88
C ASP A 151 20.26 18.63 -5.25
#